data_AF-A0A1I0DMI3-F1
#
_entry.id   AF-A0A1I0DMI3-F1
#
_cell.length_a   1.000
_cell.length_b   1.000
_cell.length_c   1.000
_cell.angle_alpha   90.00
_cell.angle_beta   90.00
_cell.angle_gamma   90.00
#
_symmetry.space_group_name_H-M   'P 1'
#
loop_
_entity.id
_entity.type
_entity.pdbx_description
1 polymer ?
#
loop_
_entity_poly.entity_id
_entity_poly.type
_entity_poly.pdbx_seq_one_letter_code
_entity_poly.pdbx_strand_id
1 'polypeptide(L)'
;MRKLFAQLRQLREDAGLSYAEAEELLVVGPGWVRRLEAGEIEPSLNTLAAVVSAYGSDLPTLFEGFELGDDNITIDRHLSAVEVGSNLHLTFPMGAHRAEVVFEDASVEDLNDVVRALRDELAVGRKREAVVACFLEAVRRWPHINPSDIWYFLVSHAYQDNFNHPASQDGRDWGQSWRRAGGWGLEAVLLQHYNPYLRTIGMHLEMPEPDRKRDLLSQMGVVDVAGSDKADVIAVGHLRNRHEAFGVIHVKASFAERRTDDVPLSQQLIARGYASPLVTMDCKATPSPNPLNRGELGPAQGGDERVSAKRLDIERDRKFDACFSYNTNTISTPEGQRASARIHVCDFSDPDDVFSAYLLRKWRDRQGLT
;
A
#
# COMPACT_ATOMS: atom_id res chain seq x y z
N MET A 1 -13.58 -22.92 19.93
CA MET A 1 -12.16 -22.67 20.28
C MET A 1 -11.83 -22.87 21.77
N ARG A 2 -12.39 -22.12 22.73
CA ARG A 2 -12.01 -22.26 24.17
C ARG A 2 -12.11 -23.68 24.75
N LYS A 3 -13.11 -24.47 24.37
CA LYS A 3 -13.25 -25.87 24.81
C LYS A 3 -12.10 -26.77 24.33
N LEU A 4 -11.65 -26.59 23.09
CA LEU A 4 -10.55 -27.36 22.49
C LEU A 4 -9.25 -27.17 23.26
N PHE A 5 -8.89 -25.92 23.57
CA PHE A 5 -7.65 -25.62 24.30
C PHE A 5 -7.71 -26.05 25.78
N ALA A 6 -8.90 -26.02 26.39
CA ALA A 6 -9.11 -26.61 27.72
C ALA A 6 -8.92 -28.14 27.69
N GLN A 7 -9.38 -28.82 26.65
CA GLN A 7 -9.20 -30.26 26.46
C GLN A 7 -7.73 -30.61 26.22
N LEU A 8 -7.02 -29.79 25.45
CA LEU A 8 -5.57 -29.96 25.26
C LEU A 8 -4.81 -29.87 26.59
N ARG A 9 -5.18 -28.90 27.44
CA ARG A 9 -4.64 -28.79 28.80
C ARG A 9 -4.95 -30.00 29.67
N GLN A 10 -6.19 -30.50 29.61
CA GLN A 10 -6.59 -31.70 30.35
C GLN A 10 -5.73 -32.91 29.94
N LEU A 11 -5.51 -33.11 28.64
CA LEU A 11 -4.65 -34.19 28.14
C LEU A 11 -3.22 -34.12 28.69
N ARG A 12 -2.64 -32.90 28.79
CA ARG A 12 -1.31 -32.73 29.40
C ARG A 12 -1.32 -33.10 30.89
N GLU A 13 -2.33 -32.62 31.62
CA GLU A 13 -2.47 -32.88 33.06
C GLU A 13 -2.70 -34.38 33.33
N ASP A 14 -3.48 -35.07 32.50
CA ASP A 14 -3.70 -36.52 32.56
C ASP A 14 -2.44 -37.33 32.24
N ALA A 15 -1.58 -36.80 31.37
CA ALA A 15 -0.26 -37.36 31.09
C ALA A 15 0.75 -37.12 32.23
N GLY A 16 0.38 -36.36 33.27
CA GLY A 16 1.24 -36.07 34.42
C GLY A 16 2.38 -35.09 34.12
N LEU A 17 2.28 -34.32 33.03
CA LEU A 17 3.34 -33.41 32.58
C LEU A 17 3.12 -31.99 33.11
N SER A 18 4.16 -31.39 33.68
CA SER A 18 4.21 -29.94 33.89
C SER A 18 4.41 -29.19 32.56
N TYR A 19 4.22 -27.87 32.58
CA TYR A 19 4.53 -27.04 31.40
C TYR A 19 5.98 -27.19 30.95
N ALA A 20 6.94 -27.19 31.88
CA ALA A 20 8.36 -27.27 31.56
C ALA A 20 8.74 -28.62 30.93
N GLU A 21 8.19 -29.72 31.46
CA GLU A 21 8.42 -31.06 30.91
C GLU A 21 7.79 -31.23 29.52
N ALA A 22 6.58 -30.71 29.32
CA ALA A 22 5.94 -30.69 28.01
C ALA A 22 6.75 -29.85 27.00
N GLU A 23 7.27 -28.70 27.42
CA GLU A 23 8.11 -27.83 26.59
C GLU A 23 9.44 -28.50 26.20
N GLU A 24 10.08 -29.20 27.14
CA GLU A 24 11.27 -30.00 26.88
C GLU A 24 10.99 -31.15 25.90
N LEU A 25 9.88 -31.89 26.12
CA LEU A 25 9.47 -33.00 25.27
C LEU A 25 9.16 -32.56 23.83
N LEU A 26 8.55 -31.39 23.67
CA LEU A 26 8.20 -30.81 22.38
C LEU A 26 9.34 -30.03 21.73
N VAL A 27 10.46 -29.83 22.43
CA VAL A 27 11.60 -29.03 21.99
C VAL A 27 11.17 -27.60 21.63
N VAL A 28 10.37 -26.97 22.49
CA VAL A 28 9.91 -25.59 22.35
C VAL A 28 10.40 -24.72 23.50
N GLY A 29 10.45 -23.40 23.28
CA GLY A 29 10.93 -22.46 24.30
C GLY A 29 10.00 -22.36 25.52
N PRO A 30 10.48 -21.78 26.64
CA PRO A 30 9.67 -21.58 27.82
C PRO A 30 8.42 -20.72 27.58
N GLY A 31 7.29 -21.16 28.10
CA GLY A 31 5.99 -20.49 28.03
C GLY A 31 5.14 -20.82 26.79
N TRP A 32 5.68 -21.52 25.78
CA TRP A 32 4.92 -21.82 24.55
C TRP A 32 3.72 -22.72 24.81
N VAL A 33 3.85 -23.79 25.61
CA VAL A 33 2.74 -24.71 25.89
C VAL A 33 1.62 -23.97 26.62
N ARG A 34 1.97 -23.13 27.61
CA ARG A 34 0.99 -22.31 28.32
C ARG A 34 0.20 -21.39 27.39
N ARG A 35 0.88 -20.71 26.46
CA ARG A 35 0.21 -19.80 25.51
C ARG A 35 -0.71 -20.57 24.55
N LEU A 36 -0.28 -21.76 24.13
CA LEU A 36 -1.05 -22.65 23.26
C LEU A 36 -2.33 -23.14 23.96
N GLU A 37 -2.21 -23.63 25.20
CA GLU A 37 -3.35 -24.06 26.03
C GLU A 37 -4.27 -22.92 26.49
N ALA A 38 -3.76 -21.70 26.55
CA ALA A 38 -4.57 -20.52 26.81
C ALA A 38 -5.33 -20.02 25.57
N GLY A 39 -5.04 -20.57 24.38
CA GLY A 39 -5.56 -20.08 23.10
C GLY A 39 -5.01 -18.70 22.70
N GLU A 40 -3.85 -18.32 23.23
CA GLU A 40 -3.16 -17.07 22.84
C GLU A 40 -2.43 -17.21 21.50
N ILE A 41 -2.22 -18.44 21.06
CA ILE A 41 -1.65 -18.79 19.76
C ILE A 41 -2.49 -19.91 19.13
N GLU A 42 -2.70 -19.84 17.82
CA GLU A 42 -3.40 -20.89 17.07
C GLU A 42 -2.36 -21.85 16.46
N PRO A 43 -2.30 -23.11 16.90
CA PRO A 43 -1.38 -24.08 16.32
C PRO A 43 -1.85 -24.52 14.94
N SER A 44 -0.90 -24.84 14.05
CA SER A 44 -1.24 -25.63 12.86
C SER A 44 -1.80 -27.00 13.26
N LEU A 45 -2.58 -27.65 12.39
CA LEU A 45 -3.07 -29.00 12.66
C LEU A 45 -1.94 -29.99 12.93
N ASN A 46 -0.79 -29.85 12.25
CA ASN A 46 0.39 -30.67 12.47
C ASN A 46 1.03 -30.41 13.84
N THR A 47 1.10 -29.14 14.26
CA THR A 47 1.55 -28.77 15.60
C THR A 47 0.63 -29.36 16.65
N LEU A 48 -0.69 -29.25 16.46
CA LEU A 48 -1.68 -29.80 17.36
C LEU A 48 -1.54 -31.33 17.45
N ALA A 49 -1.37 -32.02 16.31
CA ALA A 49 -1.14 -33.46 16.27
C ALA A 49 0.12 -33.88 17.03
N ALA A 50 1.22 -33.14 16.86
CA ALA A 50 2.48 -33.40 17.56
C ALA A 50 2.33 -33.21 19.09
N VAL A 51 1.66 -32.14 19.52
CA VAL A 51 1.40 -31.87 20.95
C VAL A 51 0.54 -32.97 21.56
N VAL A 52 -0.57 -33.31 20.92
CA VAL A 52 -1.50 -34.35 21.39
C VAL A 52 -0.83 -35.72 21.46
N SER A 53 -0.01 -36.05 20.45
CA SER A 53 0.78 -37.28 20.45
C SER A 53 1.83 -37.29 21.57
N ALA A 54 2.46 -36.16 21.89
CA ALA A 54 3.42 -36.05 22.98
C ALA A 54 2.75 -36.26 24.36
N TYR A 55 1.45 -35.94 24.47
CA TYR A 55 0.64 -36.22 25.67
C TYR A 55 0.09 -37.65 25.70
N GLY A 56 0.47 -38.51 24.73
CA GLY A 56 0.01 -39.90 24.68
C GLY A 56 -1.43 -40.07 24.23
N SER A 57 -1.98 -39.10 23.51
CA SER A 57 -3.36 -39.12 22.99
C SER A 57 -3.37 -38.97 21.45
N ASP A 58 -4.57 -38.84 20.87
CA ASP A 58 -4.77 -38.65 19.43
C ASP A 58 -5.76 -37.51 19.11
N LEU A 59 -5.73 -37.03 17.86
CA LEU A 59 -6.63 -35.96 17.42
C LEU A 59 -8.11 -36.30 17.61
N PRO A 60 -8.60 -37.52 17.28
CA PRO A 60 -9.99 -37.90 17.56
C PRO A 60 -10.41 -37.67 19.01
N THR A 61 -9.56 -38.06 19.96
CA THR A 61 -9.79 -37.85 21.40
C THR A 61 -9.82 -36.36 21.75
N LEU A 62 -8.93 -35.55 21.16
CA LEU A 62 -8.94 -34.09 21.36
C LEU A 62 -10.25 -33.45 20.86
N PHE A 63 -10.82 -33.95 19.76
CA PHE A 63 -12.06 -33.44 19.17
C PHE A 63 -13.32 -34.14 19.71
N GLU A 64 -13.20 -35.05 20.67
CA GLU A 64 -14.36 -35.74 21.22
C GLU A 64 -15.30 -34.73 21.92
N GLY A 65 -16.58 -34.75 21.52
CA GLY A 65 -17.57 -33.78 22.01
C GLY A 65 -17.37 -32.35 21.50
N PHE A 66 -16.45 -32.13 20.55
CA PHE A 66 -16.27 -30.84 19.89
C PHE A 66 -17.29 -30.69 18.76
N GLU A 67 -18.31 -29.89 19.01
CA GLU A 67 -19.21 -29.43 17.97
C GLU A 67 -18.63 -28.16 17.33
N LEU A 68 -18.34 -28.23 16.04
CA LEU A 68 -18.21 -27.04 15.21
C LEU A 68 -19.59 -26.38 15.24
N GLY A 69 -19.72 -25.25 15.95
CA GLY A 69 -20.98 -24.52 15.99
C GLY A 69 -21.44 -24.10 14.59
N ASP A 70 -22.69 -23.67 14.46
CA ASP A 70 -23.26 -23.10 13.22
C ASP A 70 -22.58 -21.80 12.77
N ASP A 71 -21.53 -21.36 13.47
CA ASP A 71 -20.68 -20.26 13.07
C ASP A 71 -20.03 -20.60 11.72
N ASN A 72 -20.27 -19.75 10.71
CA ASN A 72 -19.75 -19.89 9.36
C ASN A 72 -18.26 -20.28 9.38
N ILE A 73 -17.96 -21.53 9.03
CA ILE A 73 -16.60 -22.01 8.77
C ILE A 73 -16.06 -21.16 7.64
N THR A 74 -15.20 -20.21 7.99
CA THR A 74 -14.59 -19.27 7.05
C THR A 74 -13.14 -19.66 6.85
N ILE A 75 -12.67 -19.48 5.62
CA ILE A 75 -11.25 -19.59 5.33
C ILE A 75 -10.59 -18.39 6.02
N ASP A 76 -9.51 -18.61 6.77
CA ASP A 76 -8.73 -17.51 7.34
C ASP A 76 -8.03 -16.76 6.20
N ARG A 77 -8.57 -15.57 5.89
CA ARG A 77 -8.08 -14.69 4.83
C ARG A 77 -7.24 -13.59 5.46
N HIS A 78 -6.17 -13.18 4.77
CA HIS A 78 -5.41 -12.00 5.18
C HIS A 78 -6.28 -10.73 5.15
N LEU A 79 -7.19 -10.64 4.19
CA LEU A 79 -8.22 -9.62 4.11
C LEU A 79 -9.58 -10.31 4.15
N SER A 80 -10.37 -10.00 5.18
CA SER A 80 -11.75 -10.44 5.32
C SER A 80 -12.68 -9.22 5.27
N ALA A 81 -13.92 -9.44 4.84
CA ALA A 81 -14.90 -8.37 4.77
C ALA A 81 -16.30 -8.87 5.12
N VAL A 82 -17.06 -8.03 5.80
CA VAL A 82 -18.47 -8.27 6.12
C VAL A 82 -19.27 -7.01 5.85
N GLU A 83 -20.50 -7.19 5.40
CA GLU A 83 -21.43 -6.09 5.19
C GLU A 83 -22.20 -5.82 6.48
N VAL A 84 -22.24 -4.56 6.90
CA VAL A 84 -22.98 -4.09 8.09
C VAL A 84 -23.78 -2.86 7.69
N GLY A 85 -25.09 -3.04 7.50
CA GLY A 85 -25.92 -1.96 6.94
C GLY A 85 -25.56 -1.72 5.48
N SER A 86 -25.25 -0.46 5.11
CA SER A 86 -24.74 -0.09 3.78
C SER A 86 -23.21 -0.04 3.71
N ASN A 87 -22.51 -0.45 4.77
CA ASN A 87 -21.07 -0.28 4.89
C ASN A 87 -20.35 -1.63 4.79
N LEU A 88 -19.14 -1.57 4.26
CA LEU A 88 -18.21 -2.69 4.19
C LEU A 88 -17.18 -2.58 5.31
N HIS A 89 -17.19 -3.52 6.24
CA HIS A 89 -16.17 -3.62 7.28
C HIS A 89 -15.05 -4.54 6.80
N LEU A 90 -13.87 -3.98 6.59
CA LEU A 90 -12.67 -4.71 6.21
C LEU A 90 -11.86 -5.05 7.46
N THR A 91 -11.41 -6.31 7.56
CA THR A 91 -10.61 -6.80 8.69
C THR A 91 -9.34 -7.48 8.20
N PHE A 92 -8.18 -7.08 8.75
CA PHE A 92 -6.85 -7.55 8.35
C PHE A 92 -5.82 -7.47 9.49
N PRO A 93 -4.68 -8.18 9.41
CA PRO A 93 -3.64 -8.09 10.43
C PRO A 93 -2.83 -6.80 10.30
N MET A 94 -2.63 -6.10 11.42
CA MET A 94 -1.80 -4.90 11.50
C MET A 94 -1.00 -4.87 12.81
N GLY A 95 0.26 -5.31 12.76
CA GLY A 95 1.09 -5.47 13.95
C GLY A 95 0.51 -6.55 14.87
N ALA A 96 0.23 -6.19 16.13
CA ALA A 96 -0.39 -7.10 17.11
C ALA A 96 -1.94 -7.07 17.07
N HIS A 97 -2.54 -6.33 16.14
CA HIS A 97 -3.97 -6.12 16.07
C HIS A 97 -4.58 -6.84 14.86
N ARG A 98 -5.82 -7.30 15.03
CA ARG A 98 -6.75 -7.55 13.93
C ARG A 98 -7.51 -6.24 13.73
N ALA A 99 -7.02 -5.44 12.78
CA ALA A 99 -7.51 -4.10 12.52
C ALA A 99 -8.81 -4.16 11.72
N GLU A 100 -9.69 -3.20 11.96
CA GLU A 100 -10.94 -2.99 11.23
C GLU A 100 -10.99 -1.57 10.66
N VAL A 101 -11.39 -1.45 9.40
CA VAL A 101 -11.71 -0.17 8.77
C VAL A 101 -13.04 -0.27 8.05
N VAL A 102 -13.78 0.83 8.02
CA VAL A 102 -15.12 0.89 7.45
C VAL A 102 -15.07 1.67 6.14
N PHE A 103 -15.57 1.06 5.08
CA PHE A 103 -15.80 1.67 3.79
C PHE A 103 -17.30 1.95 3.68
N GLU A 104 -17.67 3.23 3.74
CA GLU A 104 -19.07 3.66 3.68
C GLU A 104 -19.66 3.43 2.29
N ASP A 105 -20.94 3.08 2.22
CA ASP A 105 -21.67 2.84 0.96
C ASP A 105 -20.94 1.89 0.00
N ALA A 106 -20.48 0.76 0.56
CA ALA A 106 -19.75 -0.29 -0.15
C ALA A 106 -20.29 -1.66 0.25
N SER A 107 -20.35 -2.59 -0.71
CA SER A 107 -20.88 -3.94 -0.51
C SER A 107 -19.80 -5.02 -0.63
N VAL A 108 -20.11 -6.22 -0.13
CA VAL A 108 -19.23 -7.40 -0.35
C VAL A 108 -19.20 -7.79 -1.84
N GLU A 109 -20.28 -7.55 -2.58
CA GLU A 109 -20.33 -7.78 -4.03
C GLU A 109 -19.33 -6.89 -4.77
N ASP A 110 -19.28 -5.59 -4.45
CA ASP A 110 -18.31 -4.66 -5.02
C ASP A 110 -16.87 -5.08 -4.71
N LEU A 111 -16.60 -5.47 -3.47
CA LEU A 111 -15.29 -5.97 -3.08
C LEU A 111 -14.90 -7.21 -3.89
N ASN A 112 -15.84 -8.13 -4.12
CA ASN A 112 -15.57 -9.35 -4.88
C ASN A 112 -15.16 -9.04 -6.32
N ASP A 113 -15.78 -8.04 -6.95
CA ASP A 113 -15.40 -7.59 -8.30
C ASP A 113 -14.03 -6.90 -8.31
N VAL A 114 -13.75 -6.03 -7.35
CA VAL A 114 -12.44 -5.37 -7.18
C VAL A 114 -11.32 -6.41 -7.00
N VAL A 115 -11.52 -7.38 -6.11
CA VAL A 115 -10.55 -8.45 -5.85
C VAL A 115 -10.52 -9.46 -7.00
N ARG A 116 -11.58 -9.60 -7.80
CA ARG A 116 -11.53 -10.40 -9.05
C ARG A 116 -10.58 -9.76 -10.06
N ALA A 117 -10.64 -8.44 -10.26
CA ALA A 117 -9.72 -7.73 -11.15
C ALA A 117 -8.24 -7.95 -10.75
N LEU A 118 -7.94 -8.00 -9.44
CA LEU A 118 -6.62 -8.39 -8.93
C LEU A 118 -6.26 -9.84 -9.32
N ARG A 119 -7.15 -10.79 -9.01
CA ARG A 119 -6.90 -12.23 -9.19
C ARG A 119 -6.70 -12.62 -10.64
N ASP A 120 -7.47 -12.05 -11.57
CA ASP A 120 -7.41 -12.39 -12.99
C ASP A 120 -6.02 -12.09 -13.59
N GLU A 121 -5.40 -10.98 -13.18
CA GLU A 121 -4.06 -10.60 -13.59
C GLU A 121 -2.97 -11.40 -12.84
N LEU A 122 -3.16 -11.70 -11.55
CA LEU A 122 -2.27 -12.58 -10.80
C LEU A 122 -2.24 -14.01 -11.35
N ALA A 123 -3.38 -14.51 -11.84
CA ALA A 123 -3.51 -15.85 -12.41
C ALA A 123 -2.55 -16.08 -13.60
N VAL A 124 -2.25 -15.03 -14.34
CA VAL A 124 -1.32 -15.05 -15.49
C VAL A 124 0.05 -14.43 -15.18
N GLY A 125 0.34 -14.18 -13.90
CA GLY A 125 1.65 -13.69 -13.43
C GLY A 125 1.91 -12.19 -13.63
N ARG A 126 0.91 -11.41 -14.01
CA ARG A 126 1.02 -9.97 -14.31
C ARG A 126 0.82 -9.12 -13.04
N LYS A 127 1.81 -9.18 -12.13
CA LYS A 127 1.72 -8.58 -10.78
C LYS A 127 1.48 -7.07 -10.78
N ARG A 128 2.13 -6.32 -11.69
CA ARG A 128 1.97 -4.87 -11.78
C ARG A 128 0.56 -4.54 -12.23
N GLU A 129 0.12 -5.18 -13.32
CA GLU A 129 -1.21 -5.00 -13.90
C GLU A 129 -2.30 -5.40 -12.91
N ALA A 130 -2.09 -6.42 -12.08
CA ALA A 130 -3.00 -6.80 -11.02
C ALA A 130 -3.24 -5.68 -10.01
N VAL A 131 -2.15 -5.04 -9.53
CA VAL A 131 -2.25 -3.91 -8.59
C VAL A 131 -3.00 -2.74 -9.24
N VAL A 132 -2.70 -2.44 -10.50
CA VAL A 132 -3.33 -1.35 -11.25
C VAL A 132 -4.82 -1.61 -11.46
N ALA A 133 -5.17 -2.80 -11.95
CA ALA A 133 -6.56 -3.19 -12.22
C ALA A 133 -7.40 -3.18 -10.93
N CYS A 134 -6.86 -3.73 -9.85
CA CYS A 134 -7.52 -3.71 -8.53
C CYS A 134 -7.77 -2.28 -8.04
N PHE A 135 -6.73 -1.44 -8.06
CA PHE A 135 -6.83 -0.07 -7.57
C PHE A 135 -7.79 0.78 -8.41
N LEU A 136 -7.66 0.75 -9.74
CA LEU A 136 -8.51 1.54 -10.63
C LEU A 136 -9.98 1.09 -10.58
N GLU A 137 -10.24 -0.21 -10.45
CA GLU A 137 -11.61 -0.71 -10.25
C GLU A 137 -12.19 -0.24 -8.91
N ALA A 138 -11.39 -0.22 -7.84
CA ALA A 138 -11.81 0.25 -6.52
C ALA A 138 -12.17 1.74 -6.52
N VAL A 139 -11.31 2.61 -7.03
CA VAL A 139 -11.59 4.07 -7.07
C VAL A 139 -12.73 4.43 -8.02
N ARG A 140 -12.96 3.62 -9.07
CA ARG A 140 -14.11 3.77 -9.96
C ARG A 140 -15.43 3.46 -9.25
N ARG A 141 -15.44 2.44 -8.38
CA ARG A 141 -16.64 2.04 -7.61
C ARG A 141 -16.89 2.92 -6.41
N TRP A 142 -15.82 3.33 -5.73
CA TRP A 142 -15.89 4.09 -4.49
C TRP A 142 -15.14 5.43 -4.62
N PRO A 143 -15.60 6.34 -5.50
CA PRO A 143 -14.93 7.61 -5.74
C PRO A 143 -14.93 8.53 -4.50
N HIS A 144 -15.83 8.30 -3.55
CA HIS A 144 -15.93 9.02 -2.28
C HIS A 144 -14.96 8.52 -1.20
N ILE A 145 -14.43 7.31 -1.34
CA ILE A 145 -13.49 6.75 -0.37
C ILE A 145 -12.09 7.29 -0.65
N ASN A 146 -11.37 7.62 0.43
CA ASN A 146 -10.00 8.08 0.38
C ASN A 146 -9.12 7.13 -0.46
N PRO A 147 -8.53 7.57 -1.59
CA PRO A 147 -7.71 6.70 -2.44
C PRO A 147 -6.52 6.10 -1.70
N SER A 148 -5.95 6.81 -0.73
CA SER A 148 -4.88 6.28 0.12
C SER A 148 -5.35 5.12 1.01
N ASP A 149 -6.60 5.14 1.48
CA ASP A 149 -7.17 4.04 2.27
C ASP A 149 -7.47 2.82 1.40
N ILE A 150 -7.97 3.04 0.17
CA ILE A 150 -8.09 1.97 -0.82
C ILE A 150 -6.72 1.34 -1.08
N TRP A 151 -5.69 2.15 -1.32
CA TRP A 151 -4.33 1.66 -1.57
C TRP A 151 -3.76 0.89 -0.37
N TYR A 152 -3.85 1.48 0.82
CA TYR A 152 -3.17 1.00 2.01
C TYR A 152 -3.92 -0.13 2.71
N PHE A 153 -5.23 0.00 2.94
CA PHE A 153 -6.02 -0.97 3.70
C PHE A 153 -6.68 -2.05 2.84
N LEU A 154 -6.95 -1.79 1.55
CA LEU A 154 -7.57 -2.77 0.67
C LEU A 154 -6.57 -3.41 -0.29
N VAL A 155 -5.97 -2.65 -1.22
CA VAL A 155 -5.15 -3.23 -2.30
C VAL A 155 -3.92 -3.93 -1.75
N SER A 156 -3.24 -3.32 -0.77
CA SER A 156 -2.04 -3.93 -0.17
C SER A 156 -2.35 -5.25 0.56
N HIS A 157 -3.48 -5.34 1.26
CA HIS A 157 -3.88 -6.52 2.02
C HIS A 157 -4.49 -7.58 1.11
N ALA A 158 -5.28 -7.19 0.11
CA ALA A 158 -5.76 -8.10 -0.92
C ALA A 158 -4.60 -8.75 -1.70
N TYR A 159 -3.55 -7.97 -2.03
CA TYR A 159 -2.35 -8.51 -2.66
C TYR A 159 -1.57 -9.44 -1.72
N GLN A 160 -1.60 -9.23 -0.40
CA GLN A 160 -0.89 -10.09 0.55
C GLN A 160 -1.66 -11.36 0.93
N ASP A 161 -2.91 -11.48 0.53
CA ASP A 161 -3.73 -12.65 0.74
C ASP A 161 -3.31 -13.81 -0.18
N ASN A 162 -2.83 -14.90 0.42
CA ASN A 162 -2.41 -16.12 -0.28
C ASN A 162 -3.47 -16.62 -1.26
N PHE A 163 -4.75 -16.53 -0.92
CA PHE A 163 -5.84 -17.07 -1.72
C PHE A 163 -6.18 -16.22 -2.95
N ASN A 164 -5.55 -15.06 -3.12
CA ASN A 164 -5.64 -14.27 -4.34
C ASN A 164 -4.54 -14.62 -5.36
N HIS A 165 -3.57 -15.46 -4.99
CA HIS A 165 -2.50 -15.93 -5.88
C HIS A 165 -2.74 -17.37 -6.36
N PRO A 166 -2.13 -17.78 -7.49
CA PRO A 166 -2.12 -19.18 -7.88
C PRO A 166 -1.52 -20.07 -6.79
N ALA A 167 -2.15 -21.23 -6.54
CA ALA A 167 -1.66 -22.20 -5.57
C ALA A 167 -0.21 -22.67 -5.84
N SER A 168 0.27 -22.59 -7.08
CA SER A 168 1.67 -22.86 -7.45
C SER A 168 2.67 -21.88 -6.85
N GLN A 169 2.21 -20.78 -6.25
CA GLN A 169 3.02 -19.77 -5.59
C GLN A 169 2.80 -19.74 -4.06
N ASP A 170 2.19 -20.78 -3.48
CA ASP A 170 1.97 -20.89 -2.04
C ASP A 170 3.29 -20.80 -1.24
N GLY A 171 3.19 -20.32 0.00
CA GLY A 171 4.32 -20.13 0.91
C GLY A 171 5.25 -18.95 0.58
N ARG A 172 4.92 -18.12 -0.41
CA ARG A 172 5.70 -16.90 -0.70
C ARG A 172 5.45 -15.79 0.32
N ASP A 173 6.50 -15.03 0.61
CA ASP A 173 6.38 -13.78 1.37
C ASP A 173 5.79 -12.68 0.47
N TRP A 174 4.46 -12.56 0.50
CA TRP A 174 3.76 -11.52 -0.26
C TRP A 174 3.99 -10.13 0.27
N GLY A 175 4.36 -9.96 1.55
CA GLY A 175 4.73 -8.67 2.12
C GLY A 175 5.98 -8.09 1.44
N GLN A 176 7.01 -8.90 1.21
CA GLN A 176 8.19 -8.49 0.44
C GLN A 176 7.87 -8.31 -1.04
N SER A 177 7.03 -9.18 -1.61
CA SER A 177 6.59 -9.02 -3.01
C SER A 177 5.82 -7.71 -3.21
N TRP A 178 4.98 -7.31 -2.25
CA TRP A 178 4.22 -6.07 -2.27
C TRP A 178 5.12 -4.84 -2.27
N ARG A 179 6.20 -4.83 -1.47
CA ARG A 179 7.15 -3.70 -1.43
C ARG A 179 7.75 -3.36 -2.81
N ARG A 180 7.79 -4.32 -3.73
CA ARG A 180 8.20 -4.08 -5.13
C ARG A 180 7.01 -3.80 -6.02
N ALA A 181 6.00 -4.67 -5.99
CA ALA A 181 4.84 -4.57 -6.87
C ALA A 181 4.02 -3.29 -6.65
N GLY A 182 3.89 -2.84 -5.39
CA GLY A 182 3.16 -1.62 -5.05
C GLY A 182 3.83 -0.36 -5.58
N GLY A 183 5.17 -0.25 -5.54
CA GLY A 183 5.88 0.91 -6.10
C GLY A 183 5.60 1.07 -7.60
N TRP A 184 5.94 0.03 -8.37
CA TRP A 184 5.70 0.01 -9.82
C TRP A 184 4.22 0.07 -10.19
N GLY A 185 3.35 -0.50 -9.36
CA GLY A 185 1.90 -0.43 -9.54
C GLY A 185 1.39 1.00 -9.41
N LEU A 186 1.88 1.77 -8.43
CA LEU A 186 1.45 3.16 -8.24
C LEU A 186 1.89 4.05 -9.41
N GLU A 187 3.13 3.87 -9.89
CA GLU A 187 3.62 4.54 -11.10
C GLU A 187 2.69 4.24 -12.30
N ALA A 188 2.37 2.98 -12.52
CA ALA A 188 1.51 2.55 -13.63
C ALA A 188 0.05 3.02 -13.48
N VAL A 189 -0.47 3.11 -12.26
CA VAL A 189 -1.80 3.70 -11.97
C VAL A 189 -1.85 5.14 -12.49
N LEU A 190 -0.83 5.96 -12.19
CA LEU A 190 -0.79 7.35 -12.67
C LEU A 190 -0.78 7.43 -14.20
N LEU A 191 0.00 6.57 -14.85
CA LEU A 191 0.03 6.51 -16.32
C LEU A 191 -1.35 6.17 -16.88
N GLN A 192 -2.02 5.15 -16.35
CA GLN A 192 -3.32 4.71 -16.84
C GLN A 192 -4.42 5.74 -16.58
N HIS A 193 -4.39 6.41 -15.43
CA HIS A 193 -5.37 7.44 -15.09
C HIS A 193 -5.17 8.73 -15.92
N TYR A 194 -3.95 9.25 -16.00
CA TYR A 194 -3.71 10.57 -16.61
C TYR A 194 -3.46 10.56 -18.12
N ASN A 195 -2.84 9.51 -18.68
CA ASN A 195 -2.46 9.54 -20.10
C ASN A 195 -3.64 9.69 -21.08
N PRO A 196 -4.83 9.12 -20.84
CA PRO A 196 -5.99 9.37 -21.70
C PRO A 196 -6.26 10.86 -21.88
N TYR A 197 -6.24 11.63 -20.79
CA TYR A 197 -6.43 13.09 -20.82
C TYR A 197 -5.20 13.83 -21.34
N LEU A 198 -4.02 13.58 -20.78
CA LEU A 198 -2.79 14.33 -21.13
C LEU A 198 -2.48 14.26 -22.63
N ARG A 199 -2.77 13.13 -23.29
CA ARG A 199 -2.55 12.97 -24.74
C ARG A 199 -3.42 13.92 -25.56
N THR A 200 -4.63 14.25 -25.09
CA THR A 200 -5.51 15.22 -25.77
C THR A 200 -4.93 16.63 -25.80
N ILE A 201 -4.06 16.94 -24.84
CA ILE A 201 -3.36 18.23 -24.71
C ILE A 201 -1.87 18.13 -25.09
N GLY A 202 -1.47 17.07 -25.80
CA GLY A 202 -0.13 16.93 -26.37
C GLY A 202 0.96 16.56 -25.37
N MET A 203 0.61 15.95 -24.24
CA MET A 203 1.54 15.44 -23.22
C MET A 203 1.29 13.97 -22.92
N HIS A 204 2.22 13.30 -22.26
CA HIS A 204 2.00 12.01 -21.62
C HIS A 204 3.06 11.73 -20.56
N LEU A 205 2.77 10.76 -19.72
CA LEU A 205 3.66 10.16 -18.75
C LEU A 205 4.22 8.85 -19.31
N GLU A 206 5.51 8.63 -19.10
CA GLU A 206 6.23 7.43 -19.56
C GLU A 206 6.96 6.78 -18.39
N MET A 207 6.91 5.44 -18.32
CA MET A 207 7.81 4.60 -17.52
C MET A 207 8.80 3.95 -18.49
N PRO A 208 9.85 4.66 -18.92
CA PRO A 208 10.67 4.22 -20.03
C PRO A 208 11.61 3.07 -19.64
N GLU A 209 11.88 2.20 -20.62
CA GLU A 209 12.97 1.22 -20.57
C GLU A 209 14.34 1.91 -20.40
N PRO A 210 15.37 1.22 -19.89
CA PRO A 210 16.64 1.85 -19.50
C PRO A 210 17.30 2.76 -20.55
N ASP A 211 17.33 2.36 -21.82
CA ASP A 211 17.95 3.16 -22.88
C ASP A 211 17.14 4.42 -23.18
N ARG A 212 15.82 4.27 -23.28
CA ARG A 212 14.89 5.40 -23.48
C ARG A 212 14.91 6.35 -22.28
N LYS A 213 15.02 5.82 -21.07
CA LYS A 213 15.18 6.59 -19.84
C LYS A 213 16.44 7.43 -19.92
N ARG A 214 17.59 6.83 -20.28
CA ARG A 214 18.86 7.54 -20.45
C ARG A 214 18.76 8.66 -21.48
N ASP A 215 18.10 8.42 -22.61
CA ASP A 215 17.91 9.44 -23.65
C ASP A 215 17.09 10.63 -23.13
N LEU A 216 15.97 10.37 -22.45
CA LEU A 216 15.10 11.41 -21.90
C LEU A 216 15.81 12.20 -20.77
N LEU A 217 16.56 11.53 -19.90
CA LEU A 217 17.36 12.20 -18.86
C LEU A 217 18.53 13.00 -19.46
N SER A 218 19.08 12.56 -20.61
CA SER A 218 20.11 13.29 -21.36
C SER A 218 19.58 14.61 -21.90
N GLN A 219 18.34 14.64 -22.40
CA GLN A 219 17.69 15.88 -22.83
C GLN A 219 17.61 16.91 -21.70
N MET A 220 17.42 16.43 -20.46
CA MET A 220 17.37 17.25 -19.26
C MET A 220 18.75 17.58 -18.66
N GLY A 221 19.82 16.95 -19.16
CA GLY A 221 21.19 17.16 -18.67
C GLY A 221 21.43 16.63 -17.25
N VAL A 222 20.75 15.54 -16.86
CA VAL A 222 20.78 14.97 -15.50
C VAL A 222 21.21 13.50 -15.42
N VAL A 223 21.79 12.93 -16.49
CA VAL A 223 22.15 11.49 -16.56
C VAL A 223 23.10 11.08 -15.44
N ASP A 224 24.11 11.90 -15.15
CA ASP A 224 25.16 11.59 -14.16
C ASP A 224 24.83 12.07 -12.74
N VAL A 225 23.60 12.55 -12.52
CA VAL A 225 23.17 12.99 -11.19
C VAL A 225 22.84 11.78 -10.33
N ALA A 226 23.28 11.77 -9.08
CA ALA A 226 22.91 10.73 -8.13
C ALA A 226 21.38 10.59 -8.04
N GLY A 227 20.87 9.37 -8.21
CA GLY A 227 19.43 9.09 -8.21
C GLY A 227 18.76 9.20 -9.58
N SER A 228 19.49 9.49 -10.66
CA SER A 228 18.96 9.49 -12.03
C SER A 228 18.38 8.12 -12.45
N ASP A 229 18.96 7.04 -11.95
CA ASP A 229 18.47 5.66 -12.08
C ASP A 229 17.12 5.43 -11.38
N LYS A 230 16.84 6.24 -10.35
CA LYS A 230 15.60 6.22 -9.56
C LYS A 230 14.50 7.14 -10.12
N ALA A 231 14.68 7.73 -11.30
CA ALA A 231 13.61 8.46 -11.95
C ALA A 231 12.42 7.51 -12.20
N ASP A 232 11.31 7.73 -11.49
CA ASP A 232 10.15 6.85 -11.49
C ASP A 232 9.35 7.02 -12.81
N VAL A 233 8.82 8.23 -13.04
CA VAL A 233 7.98 8.56 -14.20
C VAL A 233 8.53 9.81 -14.90
N ILE A 234 8.60 9.81 -16.23
CA ILE A 234 9.04 10.96 -17.03
C ILE A 234 7.83 11.63 -17.70
N ALA A 235 7.73 12.95 -17.58
CA ALA A 235 6.73 13.75 -18.28
C ALA A 235 7.27 14.19 -19.64
N VAL A 236 6.52 13.88 -20.70
CA VAL A 236 6.93 14.06 -22.10
C VAL A 236 5.90 14.88 -22.85
N GLY A 237 6.35 15.94 -23.53
CA GLY A 237 5.54 16.80 -24.36
C GLY A 237 5.80 16.58 -25.85
N HIS A 238 4.80 16.86 -26.68
CA HIS A 238 4.92 16.81 -28.13
C HIS A 238 5.18 18.20 -28.71
N LEU A 239 6.35 18.42 -29.33
CA LEU A 239 6.73 19.67 -29.99
C LEU A 239 7.29 19.39 -31.38
N ARG A 240 6.66 19.92 -32.44
CA ARG A 240 7.17 19.90 -33.83
C ARG A 240 7.65 18.51 -34.28
N ASN A 241 6.85 17.47 -34.04
CA ASN A 241 7.13 16.06 -34.35
C ASN A 241 8.25 15.42 -33.50
N ARG A 242 8.58 15.99 -32.35
CA ARG A 242 9.53 15.42 -31.38
C ARG A 242 8.89 15.26 -30.01
N HIS A 243 9.30 14.20 -29.33
CA HIS A 243 8.97 13.96 -27.93
C HIS A 243 10.09 14.55 -27.08
N GLU A 244 9.77 15.55 -26.26
CA GLU A 244 10.72 16.23 -25.39
C GLU A 244 10.36 15.96 -23.93
N ALA A 245 11.33 15.50 -23.15
CA ALA A 245 11.19 15.41 -21.70
C ALA A 245 11.13 16.81 -21.09
N PHE A 246 10.14 17.06 -20.23
CA PHE A 246 10.03 18.33 -19.52
C PHE A 246 9.98 18.18 -17.99
N GLY A 247 10.07 16.96 -17.48
CA GLY A 247 10.24 16.74 -16.05
C GLY A 247 10.27 15.27 -15.64
N VAL A 248 10.54 15.07 -14.34
CA VAL A 248 10.47 13.77 -13.68
C VAL A 248 9.48 13.87 -12.53
N ILE A 249 8.54 12.94 -12.46
CA ILE A 249 7.58 12.82 -11.36
C ILE A 249 8.12 11.75 -10.42
N HIS A 250 8.33 12.13 -9.16
CA HIS A 250 8.79 11.23 -8.11
C HIS A 250 7.54 10.61 -7.48
N VAL A 251 7.41 9.29 -7.52
CA VAL A 251 6.16 8.60 -7.14
C VAL A 251 6.41 7.72 -5.93
N LYS A 252 5.75 8.02 -4.80
CA LYS A 252 5.97 7.28 -3.55
C LYS A 252 4.65 6.98 -2.84
N ALA A 253 4.37 5.70 -2.56
CA ALA A 253 3.18 5.35 -1.78
C ALA A 253 3.23 5.93 -0.34
N SER A 254 4.42 5.96 0.28
CA SER A 254 4.65 6.59 1.57
C SER A 254 5.97 7.36 1.56
N PHE A 255 6.12 8.34 2.45
CA PHE A 255 7.30 9.20 2.45
C PHE A 255 8.52 8.47 3.01
N ALA A 256 8.36 7.71 4.11
CA ALA A 256 9.43 7.03 4.84
C ALA A 256 10.74 7.88 4.93
N GLU A 257 11.89 7.27 5.17
CA GLU A 257 13.19 7.95 5.05
C GLU A 257 13.62 8.09 3.58
N ARG A 258 13.05 7.29 2.68
CA ARG A 258 13.49 7.14 1.29
C ARG A 258 13.30 8.37 0.41
N ARG A 259 12.43 9.31 0.79
CA ARG A 259 12.27 10.58 0.03
C ARG A 259 13.56 11.37 -0.13
N THR A 260 14.55 11.20 0.77
CA THR A 260 15.84 11.89 0.68
C THR A 260 16.66 11.45 -0.53
N ASP A 261 16.39 10.25 -1.05
CA ASP A 261 17.11 9.68 -2.19
C ASP A 261 16.80 10.42 -3.50
N ASP A 262 15.59 10.96 -3.63
CA ASP A 262 15.14 11.64 -4.85
C ASP A 262 15.49 13.15 -4.85
N VAL A 263 15.83 13.70 -3.68
CA VAL A 263 16.13 15.14 -3.50
C VAL A 263 17.25 15.63 -4.41
N PRO A 264 18.40 14.93 -4.54
CA PRO A 264 19.50 15.42 -5.40
C PRO A 264 19.08 15.58 -6.86
N LEU A 265 18.37 14.58 -7.42
CA LEU A 265 17.84 14.66 -8.78
C LEU A 265 16.82 15.79 -8.90
N SER A 266 15.89 15.89 -7.95
CA SER A 266 14.84 16.89 -7.98
C SER A 266 15.38 18.32 -7.98
N GLN A 267 16.32 18.63 -7.08
CA GLN A 267 16.94 19.96 -7.02
C GLN A 267 17.68 20.31 -8.32
N GLN A 268 18.33 19.34 -8.96
CA GLN A 268 19.02 19.50 -10.23
C GLN A 268 18.06 19.76 -11.41
N LEU A 269 16.87 19.14 -11.39
CA LEU A 269 15.81 19.41 -12.37
C LEU A 269 15.23 20.82 -12.18
N ILE A 270 14.92 21.19 -10.94
CA ILE A 270 14.36 22.50 -10.58
C ILE A 270 15.32 23.62 -10.98
N ALA A 271 16.61 23.47 -10.68
CA ALA A 271 17.64 24.46 -11.04
C ALA A 271 17.77 24.68 -12.56
N ARG A 272 17.42 23.66 -13.36
CA ARG A 272 17.40 23.72 -14.83
C ARG A 272 16.04 24.11 -15.41
N GLY A 273 15.04 24.38 -14.57
CA GLY A 273 13.70 24.77 -15.00
C GLY A 273 12.78 23.62 -15.42
N TYR A 274 13.16 22.36 -15.16
CA TYR A 274 12.29 21.20 -15.40
C TYR A 274 11.28 20.99 -14.27
N ALA A 275 10.16 20.33 -14.59
CA ALA A 275 9.19 19.92 -13.58
C ALA A 275 9.79 18.80 -12.71
N SER A 276 9.58 18.89 -11.40
CA SER A 276 10.05 17.88 -10.45
C SER A 276 9.07 17.69 -9.28
N PRO A 277 7.80 17.34 -9.55
CA PRO A 277 6.81 17.18 -8.51
C PRO A 277 6.97 15.83 -7.78
N LEU A 278 6.55 15.81 -6.52
CA LEU A 278 6.30 14.58 -5.78
C LEU A 278 4.83 14.20 -5.90
N VAL A 279 4.54 12.96 -6.29
CA VAL A 279 3.20 12.36 -6.24
C VAL A 279 3.21 11.26 -5.17
N THR A 280 2.21 11.26 -4.31
CA THR A 280 2.19 10.34 -3.18
C THR A 280 0.80 9.91 -2.74
N MET A 281 0.72 8.69 -2.21
CA MET A 281 -0.46 8.25 -1.45
C MET A 281 -0.36 8.68 0.02
N ASP A 282 0.75 9.26 0.48
CA ASP A 282 0.98 9.66 1.88
C ASP A 282 0.48 8.60 2.89
N CYS A 283 0.80 7.32 2.64
CA CYS A 283 0.28 6.22 3.44
C CYS A 283 1.02 6.11 4.77
N LYS A 284 0.34 6.38 5.88
CA LYS A 284 0.82 6.09 7.23
C LYS A 284 -0.33 5.97 8.22
N ALA A 285 -0.45 4.79 8.81
CA ALA A 285 -1.29 4.57 9.98
C ALA A 285 -0.47 3.94 11.11
N THR A 286 -0.79 4.32 12.35
CA THR A 286 -0.28 3.63 13.53
C THR A 286 -1.05 2.33 13.71
N PRO A 287 -0.39 1.18 13.92
CA PRO A 287 -1.08 -0.06 14.24
C PRO A 287 -2.02 0.11 15.43
N SER A 288 -3.30 -0.19 15.21
CA SER A 288 -4.35 -0.20 16.23
C SER A 288 -5.52 -1.06 15.76
N PRO A 289 -6.53 -1.36 16.61
CA PRO A 289 -7.75 -2.04 16.18
C PRO A 289 -8.58 -1.24 15.17
N ASN A 290 -8.48 0.09 15.19
CA ASN A 290 -9.20 1.00 14.27
C ASN A 290 -8.19 2.00 13.71
N PRO A 291 -7.31 1.58 12.78
CA PRO A 291 -6.23 2.41 12.31
C PRO A 291 -6.78 3.56 11.46
N LEU A 292 -6.17 4.75 11.62
CA LEU A 292 -6.45 5.90 10.78
C LEU A 292 -5.21 6.27 9.97
N ASN A 293 -5.36 6.35 8.66
CA ASN A 293 -4.31 6.72 7.73
C ASN A 293 -4.13 8.25 7.65
N ARG A 294 -3.40 8.79 8.62
CA ARG A 294 -3.17 10.24 8.75
C ARG A 294 -2.07 10.77 7.83
N GLY A 295 -1.29 9.89 7.22
CA GLY A 295 -0.10 10.25 6.47
C GLY A 295 1.02 10.83 7.33
N GLU A 296 2.01 11.42 6.66
CA GLU A 296 3.28 11.86 7.26
C GLU A 296 3.56 13.36 7.06
N LEU A 297 2.73 14.05 6.28
CA LEU A 297 2.89 15.49 6.00
C LEU A 297 2.44 16.40 7.14
N GLY A 298 1.65 15.88 8.10
CA GLY A 298 1.26 16.61 9.31
C GLY A 298 0.52 17.94 9.04
N PRO A 299 0.39 18.79 10.08
CA PRO A 299 -0.35 20.06 10.00
C PRO A 299 0.40 21.12 9.17
N ALA A 300 -0.36 22.05 8.58
CA ALA A 300 0.19 23.17 7.81
C ALA A 300 0.67 24.36 8.67
N GLN A 301 0.27 24.43 9.95
CA GLN A 301 0.58 25.56 10.84
C GLN A 301 1.01 25.06 12.23
N GLY A 302 1.74 25.92 12.95
CA GLY A 302 2.19 25.64 14.33
C GLY A 302 3.67 25.94 14.64
N GLY A 303 4.42 26.50 13.68
CA GLY A 303 5.87 26.74 13.79
C GLY A 303 6.70 25.51 13.41
N ASP A 304 7.99 25.72 13.14
CA ASP A 304 8.92 24.67 12.63
C ASP A 304 9.00 23.44 13.55
N GLU A 305 8.75 23.58 14.84
CA GLU A 305 8.73 22.47 15.81
C GLU A 305 7.48 21.58 15.72
N ARG A 306 6.38 22.08 15.12
CA ARG A 306 5.11 21.35 14.98
C ARG A 306 4.83 20.88 13.56
N VAL A 307 5.45 21.50 12.56
CA VAL A 307 5.34 21.09 11.16
C VAL A 307 6.28 19.92 10.92
N SER A 308 5.81 18.88 10.22
CA SER A 308 6.66 17.72 9.97
C SER A 308 7.83 18.10 9.04
N ALA A 309 9.00 17.51 9.26
CA ALA A 309 10.16 17.72 8.41
C ALA A 309 9.84 17.43 6.92
N LYS A 310 8.94 16.47 6.66
CA LYS A 310 8.48 16.11 5.31
C LYS A 310 7.69 17.24 4.64
N ARG A 311 6.89 18.00 5.39
CA ARG A 311 6.22 19.19 4.86
C ARG A 311 7.20 20.33 4.62
N LEU A 312 8.15 20.56 5.54
CA LEU A 312 9.18 21.59 5.38
C LEU A 312 10.04 21.35 4.14
N ASP A 313 10.34 20.08 3.83
CA ASP A 313 11.04 19.67 2.61
C ASP A 313 10.36 20.21 1.34
N ILE A 314 9.03 20.32 1.33
CA ILE A 314 8.24 20.87 0.21
C ILE A 314 8.07 22.38 0.36
N GLU A 315 7.38 22.81 1.43
CA GLU A 315 6.83 24.17 1.54
C GLU A 315 7.92 25.21 1.80
N ARG A 316 9.03 24.84 2.45
CA ARG A 316 10.12 25.76 2.78
C ARG A 316 11.32 25.54 1.87
N ASP A 317 11.81 24.30 1.86
CA ASP A 317 13.11 23.95 1.28
C ASP A 317 13.03 23.67 -0.23
N ARG A 318 11.82 23.56 -0.79
CA ARG A 318 11.57 23.32 -2.22
C ARG A 318 12.39 22.16 -2.77
N LYS A 319 12.52 21.08 -2.00
CA LYS A 319 13.20 19.85 -2.44
C LYS A 319 12.48 19.21 -3.62
N PHE A 320 11.18 19.48 -3.74
CA PHE A 320 10.35 19.23 -4.91
C PHE A 320 9.60 20.53 -5.23
N ASP A 321 9.22 20.76 -6.49
CA ASP A 321 8.59 22.03 -6.89
C ASP A 321 7.06 22.02 -6.80
N ALA A 322 6.47 20.87 -6.53
CA ALA A 322 5.10 20.68 -6.04
C ALA A 322 4.98 19.31 -5.37
N CYS A 323 3.92 19.11 -4.58
CA CYS A 323 3.55 17.81 -4.04
C CYS A 323 2.05 17.57 -4.26
N PHE A 324 1.68 16.38 -4.73
CA PHE A 324 0.30 15.97 -4.99
C PHE A 324 0.01 14.70 -4.18
N SER A 325 -0.77 14.86 -3.12
CA SER A 325 -1.18 13.76 -2.25
C SER A 325 -2.55 13.25 -2.69
N TYR A 326 -2.73 11.93 -2.71
CA TYR A 326 -4.01 11.24 -2.91
C TYR A 326 -4.54 10.66 -1.59
N ASN A 327 -4.08 11.21 -0.47
CA ASN A 327 -4.66 10.99 0.84
C ASN A 327 -5.54 12.17 1.21
N THR A 328 -6.85 11.95 1.33
CA THR A 328 -7.81 13.01 1.72
C THR A 328 -7.57 13.53 3.14
N ASN A 329 -6.85 12.79 3.99
CA ASN A 329 -6.42 13.24 5.31
C ASN A 329 -5.17 14.14 5.27
N THR A 330 -4.47 14.25 4.13
CA THR A 330 -3.37 15.21 3.99
C THR A 330 -3.94 16.63 4.01
N ILE A 331 -3.31 17.53 4.77
CA ILE A 331 -3.69 18.95 4.78
C ILE A 331 -2.98 19.66 3.62
N SER A 332 -3.71 20.23 2.67
CA SER A 332 -3.11 21.04 1.59
C SER A 332 -2.40 22.28 2.14
N THR A 333 -1.43 22.83 1.40
CA THR A 333 -0.86 24.14 1.73
C THR A 333 -1.97 25.21 1.63
N PRO A 334 -2.33 25.90 2.73
CA PRO A 334 -3.42 26.87 2.75
C PRO A 334 -3.26 27.97 1.70
N GLU A 335 -4.36 28.48 1.16
CA GLU A 335 -4.34 29.65 0.30
C GLU A 335 -3.76 30.88 1.05
N GLY A 336 -2.99 31.71 0.36
CA GLY A 336 -2.32 32.88 0.96
C GLY A 336 -1.09 32.56 1.81
N GLN A 337 -0.86 31.29 2.21
CA GLN A 337 0.40 30.92 2.86
C GLN A 337 1.58 31.09 1.89
N ARG A 338 2.62 31.78 2.37
CA ARG A 338 3.91 31.87 1.67
C ARG A 338 4.59 30.50 1.73
N ALA A 339 4.79 29.89 0.57
CA ALA A 339 5.48 28.61 0.43
C ALA A 339 6.29 28.60 -0.87
N SER A 340 7.47 27.98 -0.84
CA SER A 340 8.38 27.82 -1.98
C SER A 340 7.87 26.80 -3.00
N ALA A 341 7.14 25.79 -2.53
CA ALA A 341 6.31 24.88 -3.30
C ALA A 341 5.03 24.57 -2.51
N ARG A 342 4.00 24.04 -3.17
CA ARG A 342 2.71 23.76 -2.53
C ARG A 342 2.40 22.26 -2.52
N ILE A 343 1.69 21.86 -1.48
CA ILE A 343 1.08 20.55 -1.30
C ILE A 343 -0.39 20.65 -1.70
N HIS A 344 -0.79 19.84 -2.66
CA HIS A 344 -2.14 19.71 -3.17
C HIS A 344 -2.72 18.34 -2.76
N VAL A 345 -4.03 18.29 -2.58
CA VAL A 345 -4.77 17.04 -2.38
C VAL A 345 -5.56 16.79 -3.67
N CYS A 346 -5.44 15.58 -4.21
CA CYS A 346 -6.06 15.13 -5.45
C CYS A 346 -6.87 13.86 -5.17
N ASP A 347 -7.70 13.48 -6.14
CA ASP A 347 -8.41 12.19 -6.16
C ASP A 347 -8.28 11.54 -7.55
N PHE A 348 -8.97 10.43 -7.77
CA PHE A 348 -8.96 9.69 -9.04
C PHE A 348 -10.28 9.82 -9.82
N SER A 349 -11.10 10.83 -9.52
CA SER A 349 -12.41 11.03 -10.15
C SER A 349 -12.29 11.65 -11.55
N ASP A 350 -11.35 12.58 -11.74
CA ASP A 350 -11.13 13.30 -12.99
C ASP A 350 -9.62 13.54 -13.22
N PRO A 351 -9.04 13.10 -14.36
CA PRO A 351 -7.64 13.41 -14.68
C PRO A 351 -7.39 14.86 -15.12
N ASP A 352 -8.43 15.68 -15.35
CA ASP A 352 -8.30 17.13 -15.54
C ASP A 352 -8.32 17.88 -14.21
N ASP A 353 -7.29 17.65 -13.40
CA ASP A 353 -7.18 18.14 -12.04
C ASP A 353 -6.00 19.12 -11.85
N VAL A 354 -5.69 19.40 -10.57
CA VAL A 354 -4.58 20.28 -10.20
C VAL A 354 -3.21 19.71 -10.60
N PHE A 355 -3.05 18.40 -10.70
CA PHE A 355 -1.80 17.77 -11.14
C PHE A 355 -1.60 17.94 -12.65
N SER A 356 -2.60 17.63 -13.47
CA SER A 356 -2.48 17.79 -14.92
C SER A 356 -2.40 19.27 -15.33
N ALA A 357 -3.09 20.17 -14.63
CA ALA A 357 -2.95 21.61 -14.81
C ALA A 357 -1.53 22.12 -14.46
N TYR A 358 -0.91 21.58 -13.41
CA TYR A 358 0.49 21.86 -13.09
C TYR A 358 1.43 21.41 -14.22
N LEU A 359 1.24 20.20 -14.77
CA LEU A 359 2.07 19.69 -15.86
C LEU A 359 1.91 20.54 -17.12
N LEU A 360 0.68 20.93 -17.46
CA LEU A 360 0.40 21.78 -18.62
C LEU A 360 1.09 23.14 -18.50
N ARG A 361 1.06 23.76 -17.32
CA ARG A 361 1.80 25.01 -17.07
C ARG A 361 3.29 24.81 -17.30
N LYS A 362 3.90 23.79 -16.67
CA LYS A 362 5.33 23.49 -16.83
C LYS A 362 5.72 23.23 -18.28
N TRP A 363 4.85 22.56 -19.03
CA TRP A 363 5.08 22.33 -20.44
C TRP A 363 5.02 23.63 -21.25
N ARG A 364 4.06 24.52 -20.97
CA ARG A 364 3.96 25.84 -21.62
C ARG A 364 5.16 26.74 -21.29
N ASP A 365 5.62 26.75 -20.04
CA ASP A 365 6.82 27.48 -19.62
C ASP A 365 8.02 27.02 -20.46
N ARG A 366 8.16 25.71 -20.67
CA ARG A 366 9.24 25.11 -21.46
C ARG A 366 9.17 25.50 -22.94
N GLN A 367 7.97 25.69 -23.46
CA GLN A 367 7.74 26.17 -24.83
C GLN A 367 7.94 27.70 -24.97
N GLY A 368 8.13 28.44 -23.87
CA GLY A 368 8.21 29.90 -23.87
C GLY A 368 6.87 30.58 -24.13
N LEU A 369 5.76 29.95 -23.73
CA LEU A 369 4.39 30.41 -24.00
C LEU A 369 3.72 31.11 -22.80
N THR A 370 4.49 31.47 -21.77
CA THR A 370 4.00 32.04 -20.49
C THR A 370 4.62 33.36 -20.14
#